data_AF-A0A196MK14-F1
#
_entry.id   AF-A0A196MK14-F1
#
_cell.length_a   1.000
_cell.length_b   1.000
_cell.length_c   1.000
_cell.angle_alpha   90.00
_cell.angle_beta   90.00
_cell.angle_gamma   90.00
#
_symmetry.space_group_name_H-M   'P 1'
#
loop_
_entity.id
_entity.type
_entity.pdbx_description
1 polymer ?
#
loop_
_entity_poly.entity_id
_entity_poly.type
_entity_poly.pdbx_seq_one_letter_code
_entity_poly.pdbx_strand_id
1 'polypeptide(L)' 'MIDHDPDRHAKAVVALRKLPPKALQVFLCNQVEGMTYIEIAKREGMSVAEVQRHMLDAIRIIVHEMR' A
#
# COMPACT_ATOMS: atom_id res chain seq x y z
N MET A 1 0.86 18.48 -17.35
CA MET A 1 -0.17 18.24 -16.33
C MET A 1 -0.55 16.78 -16.44
N ILE A 2 -0.34 15.99 -15.39
CA ILE A 2 -0.83 14.61 -15.38
C ILE A 2 -2.35 14.74 -15.35
N ASP A 3 -2.99 14.34 -16.45
CA ASP A 3 -4.44 14.27 -16.59
C ASP A 3 -4.92 13.19 -15.61
N HIS A 4 -5.05 13.58 -14.35
CA HIS A 4 -5.65 12.71 -13.38
C HIS A 4 -7.15 12.84 -13.53
N ASP A 5 -7.69 11.92 -14.30
CA ASP A 5 -9.09 11.57 -14.27
C ASP A 5 -9.59 11.57 -12.79
N PRO A 6 -10.50 12.48 -12.42
CA PRO A 6 -10.97 12.59 -11.04
C PRO A 6 -11.58 11.28 -10.53
N ASP A 7 -12.10 10.43 -11.41
CA ASP A 7 -12.65 9.12 -11.06
C ASP A 7 -11.54 8.16 -10.60
N ARG A 8 -10.36 8.24 -11.19
CA ARG A 8 -9.20 7.43 -10.78
C ARG A 8 -8.70 7.82 -9.40
N HIS A 9 -8.70 9.11 -9.07
CA HIS A 9 -8.35 9.57 -7.73
C HIS A 9 -9.37 9.12 -6.68
N ALA A 10 -10.66 9.25 -6.99
CA ALA A 10 -11.72 8.81 -6.09
C ALA A 10 -11.60 7.30 -5.78
N LYS A 11 -11.38 6.46 -6.81
CA LYS A 11 -11.14 5.03 -6.64
C LYS A 11 -9.91 4.72 -5.79
N ALA A 12 -8.80 5.45 -5.99
CA ALA A 12 -7.60 5.27 -5.18
C ALA A 12 -7.82 5.61 -3.71
N VAL A 13 -8.56 6.68 -3.40
CA VAL A 13 -8.89 7.04 -2.02
C VAL A 13 -9.76 5.97 -1.35
N VAL A 14 -10.74 5.43 -2.07
CA VAL A 14 -11.59 4.32 -1.57
C VAL A 14 -10.74 3.07 -1.30
N ALA A 15 -9.84 2.73 -2.22
CA ALA A 15 -8.92 1.60 -2.07
C ALA A 15 -8.06 1.71 -0.80
N LEU A 16 -7.41 2.85 -0.61
CA LEU A 16 -6.54 3.10 0.55
C LEU A 16 -7.30 3.02 1.88
N ARG A 17 -8.56 3.48 1.91
CA ARG A 17 -9.42 3.40 3.11
C ARG A 17 -9.86 1.97 3.46
N LYS A 18 -9.85 1.05 2.50
CA LYS A 18 -10.21 -0.37 2.71
C LYS A 18 -9.02 -1.22 3.18
N LEU A 19 -7.80 -0.68 3.17
CA LEU A 19 -6.62 -1.40 3.61
C LEU A 19 -6.61 -1.61 5.13
N PRO A 20 -6.27 -2.82 5.62
CA PRO A 20 -5.91 -3.01 7.02
C PRO A 20 -4.78 -2.05 7.43
N PRO A 21 -4.76 -1.54 8.67
CA PRO A 21 -3.80 -0.51 9.09
C PRO A 21 -2.33 -0.86 8.80
N LYS A 22 -1.94 -2.13 9.03
CA LYS A 22 -0.58 -2.60 8.77
C LYS A 22 -0.26 -2.74 7.28
N ALA A 23 -1.23 -3.13 6.46
CA ALA A 23 -1.09 -3.17 5.01
C ALA A 23 -0.96 -1.76 4.42
N LEU A 24 -1.77 -0.80 4.90
CA LEU A 24 -1.66 0.62 4.52
C LEU A 24 -0.29 1.18 4.87
N GLN A 25 0.18 0.95 6.10
CA GLN A 25 1.48 1.44 6.56
C GLN A 25 2.62 0.90 5.71
N VAL A 26 2.69 -0.42 5.51
CA VAL A 26 3.71 -1.08 4.66
C VAL A 26 3.66 -0.54 3.23
N PHE A 27 2.47 -0.39 2.67
CA PHE A 27 2.28 0.15 1.32
C PHE A 27 2.81 1.58 1.19
N LEU A 28 2.46 2.47 2.12
CA LEU A 28 2.92 3.86 2.09
C LEU A 28 4.43 3.98 2.29
N CYS A 29 5.02 3.23 3.24
CA CYS A 29 6.47 3.23 3.43
C CYS A 29 7.22 2.80 2.16
N ASN A 30 6.70 1.81 1.43
CA ASN A 30 7.34 1.37 0.19
C ASN A 30 7.10 2.30 -1.00
N GLN A 31 5.85 2.73 -1.22
CA GLN A 31 5.44 3.44 -2.43
C GLN A 31 5.61 4.96 -2.34
N VAL A 32 5.47 5.54 -1.15
CA VAL A 32 5.58 6.99 -0.92
C VAL A 32 6.94 7.34 -0.35
N GLU A 33 7.42 6.60 0.65
CA GLU A 33 8.70 6.86 1.30
C GLU A 33 9.89 6.15 0.61
N GLY A 34 9.63 5.25 -0.35
CA GLY A 34 10.67 4.54 -1.11
C GLY A 34 11.43 3.46 -0.33
N MET A 35 10.95 3.07 0.85
CA MET A 35 11.63 2.08 1.70
C MET A 35 11.58 0.68 1.10
N THR A 36 12.67 -0.07 1.24
CA THR A 36 12.72 -1.50 0.93
C THR A 36 11.99 -2.33 2.01
N TYR A 37 11.61 -3.57 1.69
CA TYR A 37 10.94 -4.43 2.67
C TYR A 37 11.83 -4.77 3.87
N ILE A 38 13.15 -4.81 3.69
CA ILE A 38 14.11 -5.04 4.78
C ILE A 38 14.14 -3.84 5.73
N GLU A 39 14.10 -2.61 5.20
CA GLU A 39 14.07 -1.40 6.02
C GLU A 39 12.75 -1.26 6.76
N ILE A 40 11.62 -1.57 6.12
CA ILE A 40 10.30 -1.59 6.75
C ILE A 40 10.26 -2.65 7.87
N ALA A 41 10.74 -3.86 7.60
CA ALA A 41 10.82 -4.94 8.58
C ALA A 41 11.60 -4.50 9.83
N LYS A 42 12.78 -3.90 9.64
CA LYS A 42 13.59 -3.36 10.74
C LYS A 42 12.91 -2.23 11.50
N ARG A 43 12.30 -1.27 10.79
CA ARG A 43 11.62 -0.11 11.40
C ARG A 43 10.41 -0.51 12.23
N GLU A 44 9.62 -1.46 11.75
CA GLU A 44 8.35 -1.87 12.35
C GLU A 44 8.48 -3.05 13.32
N GLY A 45 9.68 -3.62 13.48
CA GLY A 45 9.89 -4.80 14.32
C GLY A 45 9.22 -6.07 13.79
N MET A 46 9.16 -6.21 12.46
CA MET A 46 8.51 -7.32 11.75
C MET A 46 9.53 -8.15 10.99
N SER A 47 9.17 -9.38 10.62
CA SER A 47 9.91 -10.15 9.63
C SER A 47 9.64 -9.66 8.21
N VAL A 48 10.59 -9.88 7.29
CA VAL A 48 10.42 -9.55 5.86
C VAL A 48 9.22 -10.29 5.25
N ALA A 49 8.95 -11.52 5.70
CA ALA A 49 7.81 -12.32 5.25
C ALA A 49 6.47 -11.67 5.66
N GLU A 50 6.39 -11.09 6.86
CA GLU A 50 5.20 -10.36 7.30
C GLU A 50 4.98 -9.09 6.49
N VAL A 51 6.06 -8.37 6.17
CA VAL A 51 5.99 -7.20 5.28
C VAL A 51 5.49 -7.60 3.89
N GLN A 52 6.01 -8.70 3.31
CA GLN A 52 5.55 -9.22 2.03
C GLN A 52 4.06 -9.58 2.06
N ARG A 53 3.60 -10.24 3.12
CA ARG A 53 2.17 -10.60 3.29
C ARG A 53 1.29 -9.36 3.33
N HIS A 54 1.65 -8.36 4.14
CA HIS A 54 0.92 -7.10 4.20
C HIS A 54 0.92 -6.34 2.87
N MET A 55 2.01 -6.40 2.11
CA MET A 55 2.07 -5.82 0.78
C MET A 55 1.13 -6.54 -0.20
N LEU A 56 1.10 -7.87 -0.18
CA LEU A 56 0.19 -8.66 -1.02
C LEU A 56 -1.27 -8.36 -0.69
N ASP A 57 -1.61 -8.25 0.61
CA ASP A 57 -2.94 -7.84 1.05
C ASP A 57 -3.29 -6.44 0.52
N ALA A 58 -2.34 -5.50 0.58
CA ALA A 58 -2.53 -4.15 0.06
C ALA A 58 -2.80 -4.15 -1.45
N ILE A 59 -1.94 -4.82 -2.23
CA ILE A 59 -2.07 -4.90 -3.69
C ILE A 59 -3.40 -5.56 -4.07
N ARG A 60 -3.78 -6.65 -3.40
CA ARG A 60 -5.04 -7.35 -3.68
C ARG A 60 -6.25 -6.44 -3.54
N ILE A 61 -6.32 -5.67 -2.45
CA ILE A 61 -7.43 -4.76 -2.20
C ILE A 61 -7.39 -3.59 -3.19
N ILE A 62 -6.22 -2.98 -3.41
CA ILE A 62 -6.10 -1.85 -4.35
C ILE A 62 -6.53 -2.26 -5.76
N VAL A 63 -6.03 -3.39 -6.26
CA VAL A 63 -6.38 -3.89 -7.60
C VAL A 63 -7.86 -4.25 -7.68
N HIS A 64 -8.47 -4.77 -6.61
CA HIS A 64 -9.90 -5.06 -6.61
C HIS A 64 -10.75 -3.80 -6.77
N GLU A 65 -10.37 -2.71 -6.11
CA GLU A 65 -11.10 -1.44 -6.12
C GLU A 65 -10.83 -0.58 -7.36
N MET A 66 -9.70 -0.81 -8.04
CA MET A 66 -9.35 -0.11 -9.27
C MET A 66 -10.01 -0.68 -10.53
N ARG A 67 -10.68 -1.84 -10.44
CA ARG A 67 -11.49 -2.40 -11.52
C ARG A 67 -12.76 -1.56 -11.76
#